data_AF-A0A9D6FYQ4-F1
#
_entry.id   AF-A0A9D6FYQ4-F1
#
_cell.length_a   1.000
_cell.length_b   1.000
_cell.length_c   1.000
_cell.angle_alpha   90.00
_cell.angle_beta   90.00
_cell.angle_gamma   90.00
#
_symmetry.space_group_name_H-M   'P 1'
#
loop_
_entity.id
_entity.type
_entity.pdbx_description
1 polymer ?
#
loop_
_entity_poly.entity_id
_entity_poly.type
_entity_poly.pdbx_seq_one_letter_code
_entity_poly.pdbx_strand_id
1 'polypeptide(L)'
;MLKRTFLHVPGVGRTIEQRLWMSGIECWDDYLRRKTPLRPTGHLRLLDGHIERSRDALGRRDAAYFEKLLPGAEHWRFYREFSDRVAFLDIETTGLGGGNDCIT
;
A
#
# COMPACT_ATOMS: atom_id res chain seq x y z
N MET A 1 -0.05 -7.60 -2.07
CA MET A 1 0.25 -7.14 -0.70
C MET A 1 -0.55 -5.90 -0.34
N LEU A 2 -0.95 -5.10 -1.32
CA LEU A 2 -1.81 -3.93 -1.14
C LEU A 2 -3.08 -4.23 -0.35
N LYS A 3 -3.79 -5.31 -0.72
CA LYS A 3 -5.05 -5.72 -0.07
C LYS A 3 -4.91 -6.09 1.41
N ARG A 4 -3.67 -6.29 1.90
CA ARG A 4 -3.36 -6.71 3.27
C ARG A 4 -2.78 -5.58 4.12
N THR A 5 -2.72 -4.35 3.60
CA THR A 5 -2.28 -3.19 4.37
C THR A 5 -3.39 -2.16 4.53
N PHE A 6 -3.37 -1.45 5.66
CA PHE A 6 -4.30 -0.36 5.98
C PHE A 6 -3.59 0.98 6.13
N LEU A 7 -2.27 1.04 5.92
CA LEU A 7 -1.44 2.23 6.13
C LEU A 7 -1.75 3.41 5.19
N HIS A 8 -2.44 3.15 4.07
CA HIS A 8 -2.90 4.19 3.14
C HIS A 8 -4.14 4.94 3.66
N VAL A 9 -4.72 4.50 4.78
CA VAL A 9 -5.89 5.15 5.38
C VAL A 9 -5.42 6.23 6.37
N PRO A 10 -5.85 7.50 6.22
CA PRO A 10 -5.49 8.55 7.16
C PRO A 10 -5.83 8.20 8.61
N GLY A 11 -4.86 8.36 9.50
CA GLY A 11 -4.99 8.01 10.91
C GLY A 11 -4.76 6.53 11.23
N VAL A 12 -4.39 5.69 10.25
CA VAL A 12 -3.96 4.30 10.48
C VAL A 12 -2.44 4.21 10.40
N GLY A 13 -1.81 4.14 11.56
CA GLY A 13 -0.40 3.78 11.67
C GLY A 13 -0.19 2.27 11.85
N ARG A 14 1.07 1.86 11.90
CA ARG A 14 1.49 0.46 12.10
C ARG A 14 0.85 -0.21 13.32
N THR A 15 0.72 0.52 14.43
CA THR A 15 0.08 -0.01 15.66
C THR A 15 -1.38 -0.39 15.44
N ILE A 16 -2.13 0.41 14.68
CA ILE A 16 -3.55 0.14 14.39
C ILE A 16 -3.65 -1.02 13.39
N GLU A 17 -2.81 -1.03 12.36
CA GLU A 17 -2.74 -2.12 11.40
C GLU A 17 -2.42 -3.47 12.09
N GLN A 18 -1.43 -3.50 12.98
CA GLN A 18 -1.10 -4.69 13.76
C GLN A 18 -2.27 -5.14 14.64
N ARG A 19 -3.01 -4.20 15.25
CA ARG A 19 -4.22 -4.54 16.02
C ARG A 19 -5.31 -5.16 15.14
N LEU A 20 -5.50 -4.67 13.91
CA LEU A 20 -6.43 -5.28 12.96
C LEU A 20 -6.00 -6.72 12.62
N TRP A 21 -4.71 -6.93 12.33
CA TRP A 21 -4.18 -8.26 12.05
C TRP A 21 -4.34 -9.22 13.25
N MET A 22 -4.02 -8.78 14.47
CA MET A 22 -4.22 -9.58 15.69
C MET A 22 -5.69 -9.89 15.97
N SER A 23 -6.62 -9.07 15.46
CA SER A 23 -8.07 -9.35 15.53
C SER A 23 -8.57 -10.31 14.43
N GLY A 24 -7.65 -10.80 13.59
CA GLY A 24 -7.95 -11.69 12.45
C GLY A 24 -8.51 -10.95 11.23
N ILE A 25 -8.31 -9.64 11.14
CA ILE A 25 -8.59 -8.85 9.94
C ILE A 25 -7.27 -8.64 9.21
N GLU A 26 -6.92 -9.56 8.31
CA GLU A 26 -5.63 -9.51 7.61
C GLU A 26 -5.71 -8.85 6.23
N CYS A 27 -6.91 -8.70 5.68
CA CYS A 27 -7.14 -8.05 4.40
C CYS A 27 -8.42 -7.23 4.37
N TRP A 28 -8.56 -6.41 3.32
CA TRP A 28 -9.74 -5.58 3.09
C TRP A 28 -11.04 -6.39 3.04
N ASP A 29 -10.99 -7.59 2.45
CA ASP A 29 -12.18 -8.44 2.36
C ASP A 29 -12.57 -9.03 3.73
N ASP A 30 -11.59 -9.35 4.59
CA ASP A 30 -11.86 -9.76 5.97
C ASP A 30 -12.48 -8.63 6.79
N TYR A 31 -11.97 -7.41 6.60
CA TYR A 31 -12.49 -6.21 7.23
C TYR A 31 -13.97 -5.99 6.85
N LEU A 32 -14.28 -6.03 5.55
CA LEU A 32 -15.63 -5.83 5.03
C LEU A 32 -16.59 -6.95 5.44
N ARG A 33 -16.12 -8.21 5.53
CA ARG A 33 -16.94 -9.34 5.99
C ARG A 33 -17.23 -9.30 7.48
N ARG A 34 -16.23 -8.95 8.29
CA ARG A 34 -16.36 -9.07 9.75
C ARG A 34 -16.99 -7.85 10.40
N LYS A 35 -17.06 -6.68 9.71
CA LYS A 35 -17.54 -5.38 10.23
C LYS A 35 -17.46 -5.34 11.77
N THR A 36 -16.26 -5.56 12.29
CA THR A 36 -16.10 -5.83 13.71
C THR A 36 -16.53 -4.59 14.49
N PRO A 37 -17.29 -4.71 15.59
CA PRO A 37 -17.56 -3.61 16.49
C PRO A 37 -16.32 -3.35 17.35
N LEU A 38 -15.15 -3.15 16.72
CA LEU A 38 -14.09 -2.40 17.39
C LEU A 38 -14.74 -1.04 17.64
N ARG A 39 -15.00 -0.74 18.92
CA ARG A 39 -15.74 0.44 19.37
C ARG A 39 -15.44 1.61 18.44
N PRO A 40 -16.45 2.26 17.83
CA PRO A 40 -16.24 3.21 16.75
C PRO A 40 -15.56 4.46 17.30
N THR A 41 -14.23 4.41 17.46
CA THR A 41 -13.39 5.59 17.47
C THR A 41 -13.51 6.20 16.08
N GLY A 42 -13.56 7.53 15.97
CA GLY A 42 -13.86 8.23 14.72
C GLY A 42 -13.02 7.77 13.51
N HIS A 43 -11.82 7.24 13.75
CA HIS A 43 -10.93 6.63 12.77
C HIS A 43 -11.52 5.44 12.00
N LEU A 44 -12.37 4.61 12.64
CA LEU A 44 -12.97 3.43 11.99
C LEU A 44 -14.08 3.80 11.00
N ARG A 45 -14.79 4.92 11.22
CA ARG A 45 -15.81 5.39 10.26
C ARG A 45 -15.21 5.81 8.91
N LEU A 46 -13.99 6.34 8.93
CA LEU A 46 -13.28 6.71 7.71
C LEU A 46 -12.75 5.46 6.99
N LEU A 47 -12.49 4.38 7.71
CA LEU A 47 -11.91 3.16 7.15
C LEU A 47 -12.81 2.55 6.09
N ASP A 48 -14.12 2.43 6.33
CA ASP A 48 -15.08 1.85 5.37
C ASP A 48 -14.99 2.53 3.99
N GLY A 49 -15.14 3.87 3.97
CA GLY A 49 -15.10 4.63 2.73
C GLY A 49 -13.71 4.69 2.08
N HIS A 50 -12.62 4.56 2.86
CA HIS A 50 -11.29 4.42 2.29
C HIS A 50 -11.07 3.05 1.67
N ILE A 51 -11.53 1.98 2.32
CA ILE A 51 -11.37 0.61 1.81
C ILE A 51 -12.18 0.40 0.53
N GLU A 52 -13.40 0.93 0.46
CA GLU A 52 -14.19 0.92 -0.78
C GLU A 52 -13.48 1.66 -1.92
N ARG A 53 -13.00 2.89 -1.67
CA ARG A 53 -12.22 3.65 -2.66
C ARG A 53 -10.94 2.95 -3.07
N SER A 54 -10.24 2.29 -2.15
CA SER A 54 -9.06 1.49 -2.44
C SER A 54 -9.38 0.28 -3.31
N ARG A 55 -10.53 -0.37 -3.13
CA ARG A 55 -10.97 -1.46 -4.01
C ARG A 55 -11.25 -0.95 -5.42
N ASP A 56 -11.92 0.20 -5.54
CA ASP A 56 -12.20 0.82 -6.84
C ASP A 56 -10.92 1.26 -7.55
N ALA A 57 -10.01 1.94 -6.85
CA ALA A 57 -8.71 2.35 -7.39
C ALA A 57 -7.88 1.14 -7.85
N LEU A 58 -7.86 0.07 -7.06
CA LEU A 58 -7.18 -1.17 -7.43
C LEU A 58 -7.83 -1.83 -8.66
N GLY A 59 -9.17 -1.85 -8.73
CA GLY A 59 -9.92 -2.35 -9.88
C GLY A 59 -9.63 -1.58 -11.17
N ARG A 60 -9.41 -0.26 -11.05
CA ARG A 60 -9.01 0.62 -12.16
C ARG A 60 -7.52 0.63 -12.45
N ARG A 61 -6.71 -0.14 -11.71
CA ARG A 61 -5.24 -0.14 -11.78
C ARG A 61 -4.62 1.25 -11.57
N ASP A 62 -5.22 2.06 -10.69
CA ASP A 62 -4.73 3.40 -10.36
C ASP A 62 -3.63 3.33 -9.28
N ALA A 63 -2.37 3.17 -9.70
CA ALA A 63 -1.22 3.15 -8.79
C ALA A 63 -0.97 4.52 -8.13
N ALA A 64 -1.26 5.62 -8.83
CA ALA A 64 -1.04 6.99 -8.35
C ALA A 64 -1.92 7.32 -7.14
N TYR A 65 -3.11 6.71 -7.05
CA TYR A 65 -3.94 6.77 -5.85
C TYR A 65 -3.18 6.28 -4.61
N PHE A 66 -2.50 5.14 -4.71
CA PHE A 66 -1.80 4.54 -3.57
C PHE A 66 -0.46 5.22 -3.31
N GLU A 67 0.26 5.66 -4.34
CA GLU A 67 1.50 6.42 -4.21
C GLU A 67 1.34 7.65 -3.30
N LYS A 68 0.23 8.38 -3.46
CA LYS A 68 -0.09 9.59 -2.69
C LYS A 68 -0.45 9.33 -1.24
N LEU A 69 -0.93 8.13 -0.93
CA LEU A 69 -1.49 7.80 0.38
C LEU A 69 -0.59 6.89 1.21
N LEU A 70 0.20 6.04 0.56
CA LEU A 70 1.07 5.08 1.21
C LEU A 70 2.47 5.71 1.43
N PRO A 71 3.08 5.56 2.61
CA PRO A 71 4.46 6.01 2.82
C PRO A 71 5.42 5.39 1.80
N GLY A 72 6.42 6.16 1.34
CA GLY A 72 7.39 5.71 0.33
C GLY A 72 8.08 4.39 0.69
N ALA A 73 8.40 4.19 1.97
CA ALA A 73 8.99 2.95 2.48
C ALA A 73 8.08 1.71 2.35
N GLU A 74 6.80 1.88 2.03
CA GLU A 74 5.82 0.81 1.84
C GLU A 74 5.45 0.61 0.36
N HIS A 75 6.00 1.40 -0.58
CA HIS A 75 5.68 1.31 -2.02
C HIS A 75 6.03 -0.04 -2.64
N TRP A 76 6.97 -0.78 -2.05
CA TRP A 76 7.28 -2.17 -2.45
C TRP A 76 6.04 -3.08 -2.46
N ARG A 77 4.99 -2.75 -1.69
CA ARG A 77 3.72 -3.48 -1.66
C ARG A 77 2.93 -3.39 -2.97
N PHE A 78 3.27 -2.47 -3.87
CA PHE A 78 2.67 -2.33 -5.20
C PHE A 78 3.01 -3.53 -6.09
N TYR A 79 4.20 -4.11 -5.90
CA TYR A 79 4.80 -5.06 -6.82
C TYR A 79 3.83 -6.16 -7.28
N ARG A 80 3.18 -6.86 -6.34
CA ARG A 80 2.31 -7.98 -6.68
C ARG A 80 1.08 -7.57 -7.50
N GLU A 81 0.51 -6.42 -7.22
CA GLU A 81 -0.71 -5.93 -7.85
C GLU A 81 -0.47 -5.17 -9.17
N PHE A 82 0.74 -4.70 -9.41
CA PHE A 82 1.13 -3.91 -10.58
C PHE A 82 2.27 -4.52 -11.39
N SER A 83 2.64 -5.78 -11.12
CA SER A 83 3.78 -6.49 -11.74
C SER A 83 3.78 -6.47 -13.28
N ASP A 84 2.61 -6.40 -13.92
CA ASP A 84 2.45 -6.28 -15.38
C ASP A 84 2.93 -4.93 -15.95
N ARG A 85 3.21 -3.95 -15.10
CA ARG A 85 3.65 -2.59 -15.48
C ARG A 85 4.90 -2.14 -14.71
N VAL A 86 5.61 -3.06 -14.08
CA VAL A 86 6.86 -2.78 -13.35
C VAL A 86 8.05 -3.02 -14.29
N ALA A 87 9.00 -2.08 -14.29
CA ALA A 87 10.30 -2.27 -14.91
C ALA A 87 11.35 -2.52 -13.81
N PHE A 88 12.29 -3.42 -14.10
CA PHE A 88 13.46 -3.66 -13.26
C PHE A 88 14.63 -2.94 -13.90
N LEU A 89 15.21 -1.98 -13.18
CA LEU A 89 16.44 -1.33 -13.59
C LEU A 89 17.58 -1.99 -12.85
N ASP A 90 18.41 -2.73 -13.58
CA ASP A 90 19.66 -3.25 -13.07
C ASP A 90 20.72 -2.16 -13.20
N ILE A 91 21.22 -1.67 -12.07
CA ILE A 91 22.23 -0.61 -12.05
C ILE A 91 23.57 -1.28 -11.77
N GLU A 92 24.27 -1.60 -12.86
CA GLU A 92 25.65 -2.06 -12.80
C GLU A 92 26.57 -0.83 -12.72
N THR A 93 27.30 -0.69 -11.62
CA THR A 93 28.32 0.35 -11.49
C THR A 93 29.70 -0.30 -11.66
N THR A 94 30.37 -0.03 -12.78
CA THR A 94 31.80 -0.36 -12.89
C THR A 94 32.57 0.63 -12.05
N GLY A 95 32.94 0.24 -10.82
CA GLY A 95 33.55 1.11 -9.81
C GLY A 95 34.95 1.69 -10.12
N LEU A 96 35.35 1.79 -11.39
CA LEU A 96 36.65 2.28 -11.86
C LEU A 96 36.50 2.97 -13.22
N GLY A 97 36.08 4.24 -13.24
CA GLY A 97 35.99 5.04 -14.46
C GLY A 97 36.21 6.53 -14.18
N GLY A 98 37.46 6.98 -14.30
CA GLY A 98 37.74 8.41 -14.34
C GLY A 98 37.26 9.00 -15.66
N GLY A 99 36.27 9.88 -15.61
CA GLY A 99 35.89 10.80 -16.68
C GLY A 99 34.73 10.35 -17.57
N ASN A 100 33.59 11.04 -17.38
CA ASN A 100 32.39 11.08 -18.22
C ASN A 100 31.51 9.82 -18.29
N ASP A 101 30.77 9.57 -17.22
CA ASP A 101 29.50 8.84 -17.31
C ASP A 101 28.39 9.83 -17.73
N CYS A 102 27.91 9.73 -18.97
CA CYS A 102 26.70 10.40 -19.41
C CYS A 102 25.60 9.36 -19.72
N ILE A 103 24.43 9.56 -19.13
CA ILE A 103 23.21 8.85 -19.54
C ILE A 103 22.68 9.59 -20.78
N THR A 104 22.64 8.92 -21.93
CA THR A 104 21.99 9.41 -23.16
C THR A 104 20.61 8.80 -23.32
#